data_AF-A0A850MNE9-F1
#
_entry.id   AF-A0A850MNE9-F1
#
_cell.length_a   1.000
_cell.length_b   1.000
_cell.length_c   1.000
_cell.angle_alpha   90.00
_cell.angle_beta   90.00
_cell.angle_gamma   90.00
#
_symmetry.space_group_name_H-M   'P 1'
#
loop_
_entity.id
_entity.type
_entity.pdbx_description
1 polymer ?
#
loop_
_entity_poly.entity_id
_entity_poly.type
_entity_poly.pdbx_seq_one_letter_code
_entity_poly.pdbx_strand_id
1 'polypeptide(L)'
;MVEFDLHAIIGIVKRDMIKYFRNKQMIISSLIMPAIFMLFLRPGFAGFAGGGEPEAWIMNYLGAGIICMVIIMSGIMMSGMPVLFDKMLGFQDIYAVAPVKRRNLVLGFLIGGALKSLFMSSVVIVIGLATGLYPNMWGLGWVGSLLSIIPLTFTIFFGAIIYACIGLIIAARTDMTNAFLWNNLINMPLIFVSGAIIPIHTYGETAKYALLCNPTTYMADAIRVWLGGEIGPAGTGNEFFGGNLLLGYAMDMAILAFLGIILFYLAFRVFGGSLQESSGGFAGMIHKKSAKAREKMFKDLEPADRDIMMKVTNKIDMMKMGQIMGLAGDGKQDEAMKMLKDAGISDEDIKGFFAAGMRMMELMMKKQKK
;
A
#
# COMPACT_ATOMS: atom_id res chain seq x y z
N MET A 1 -22.33 13.62 -16.75
CA MET A 1 -21.56 12.43 -17.15
C MET A 1 -20.26 12.40 -16.35
N VAL A 2 -19.82 11.21 -15.90
CA VAL A 2 -18.54 11.05 -15.20
C VAL A 2 -17.41 11.19 -16.23
N GLU A 3 -16.80 12.37 -16.31
CA GLU A 3 -15.64 12.57 -17.17
C GLU A 3 -14.37 12.06 -16.47
N PHE A 4 -13.87 10.94 -16.98
CA PHE A 4 -12.51 10.47 -16.71
C PHE A 4 -11.55 11.15 -17.68
N ASP A 5 -10.46 11.69 -17.15
CA ASP A 5 -9.39 12.24 -17.99
C ASP A 5 -8.32 11.16 -18.15
N LEU A 6 -8.36 10.50 -19.31
CA LEU A 6 -7.44 9.42 -19.64
C LEU A 6 -5.98 9.89 -19.69
N HIS A 7 -5.73 11.13 -20.12
CA HIS A 7 -4.37 11.68 -20.20
C HIS A 7 -3.78 11.85 -18.80
N ALA A 8 -4.59 12.32 -17.85
CA ALA A 8 -4.19 12.41 -16.45
C ALA A 8 -3.85 11.03 -15.86
N ILE A 9 -4.71 10.02 -16.11
CA ILE A 9 -4.49 8.64 -15.64
C ILE A 9 -3.18 8.09 -16.21
N ILE A 10 -2.98 8.18 -17.52
CA ILE A 10 -1.76 7.72 -18.20
C ILE A 10 -0.53 8.45 -17.66
N GLY A 11 -0.63 9.76 -17.41
CA GLY A 11 0.45 10.55 -16.83
C GLY A 11 0.90 10.05 -15.46
N ILE A 12 -0.06 9.73 -14.58
CA ILE A 12 0.21 9.18 -13.24
C ILE A 12 0.85 7.79 -13.35
N VAL A 13 0.27 6.91 -14.16
CA VAL A 13 0.80 5.55 -14.38
C VAL A 13 2.23 5.63 -14.91
N LYS A 14 2.49 6.48 -15.92
CA LYS A 14 3.80 6.68 -16.50
C LYS A 14 4.80 7.19 -15.47
N ARG A 15 4.44 8.20 -14.68
CA ARG A 15 5.29 8.74 -13.59
C ARG A 15 5.68 7.64 -12.62
N ASP A 16 4.71 6.88 -12.14
CA ASP A 16 4.92 5.83 -11.16
C ASP A 16 5.74 4.68 -11.74
N MET A 17 5.54 4.34 -13.01
CA MET A 17 6.32 3.31 -13.68
C MET A 17 7.78 3.72 -13.91
N ILE A 18 8.03 4.96 -14.32
CA ILE A 18 9.40 5.48 -14.44
C ILE A 18 10.12 5.42 -13.09
N LYS A 19 9.46 5.84 -12.00
CA LYS A 19 10.04 5.76 -10.65
C LYS A 19 10.36 4.31 -10.25
N TYR A 20 9.45 3.38 -10.55
CA TYR A 20 9.63 1.96 -10.27
C TYR A 20 10.83 1.37 -11.03
N PHE A 21 10.90 1.56 -12.36
CA PHE A 21 12.02 1.04 -13.16
C PHE A 21 13.37 1.71 -12.87
N ARG A 22 13.37 2.95 -12.38
CA ARG A 22 14.61 3.60 -11.92
C ARG A 22 15.10 3.02 -10.59
N ASN A 23 14.21 2.49 -9.75
CA ASN A 23 14.57 1.86 -8.49
C ASN A 23 14.89 0.37 -8.68
N LYS A 24 16.05 0.09 -9.29
CA LYS A 24 16.51 -1.29 -9.55
C LYS A 24 16.58 -2.13 -8.28
N GLN A 25 17.00 -1.53 -7.16
CA GLN A 25 17.12 -2.23 -5.88
C GLN A 25 15.77 -2.75 -5.40
N MET A 26 14.70 -1.95 -5.54
CA MET A 26 13.34 -2.36 -5.17
C MET A 26 12.81 -3.49 -6.05
N ILE A 27 13.10 -3.46 -7.36
CA ILE A 27 12.72 -4.53 -8.27
C ILE A 27 13.43 -5.84 -7.88
N ILE A 28 14.75 -5.79 -7.73
CA ILE A 28 15.55 -6.96 -7.39
C ILE A 28 15.12 -7.52 -6.03
N SER A 29 14.98 -6.68 -5.01
CA SER A 29 14.56 -7.12 -3.66
C SER A 29 13.17 -7.74 -3.64
N SER A 30 12.24 -7.22 -4.44
CA SER A 30 10.89 -7.78 -4.54
C SER A 30 10.82 -9.14 -5.24
N LEU A 31 11.79 -9.44 -6.11
CA LEU A 31 11.86 -10.69 -6.88
C LEU A 31 12.69 -11.77 -6.20
N ILE A 32 13.66 -11.39 -5.37
CA ILE A 32 14.49 -12.34 -4.62
C ILE A 32 13.62 -13.30 -3.82
N MET A 33 12.64 -12.79 -3.08
CA MET A 33 11.88 -13.66 -2.18
C MET A 33 11.00 -14.67 -2.93
N PRO A 34 10.16 -14.28 -3.91
CA PRO A 34 9.44 -15.23 -4.75
C PRO A 34 10.35 -16.24 -5.47
N ALA A 35 11.52 -15.81 -5.95
CA ALA A 35 12.48 -16.71 -6.59
C ALA A 35 13.07 -17.73 -5.61
N ILE A 36 13.38 -17.32 -4.37
CA ILE A 36 13.81 -18.24 -3.31
C ILE A 36 12.71 -19.24 -3.00
N PHE A 37 11.46 -18.79 -2.80
CA PHE A 37 10.33 -19.70 -2.60
C PHE A 37 10.20 -20.71 -3.75
N MET A 38 10.38 -20.27 -4.99
CA MET A 38 10.27 -21.15 -6.15
C MET A 38 11.35 -22.23 -6.19
N LEU A 39 12.59 -21.87 -5.86
CA LEU A 39 13.73 -22.79 -5.88
C LEU A 39 13.77 -23.72 -4.66
N PHE A 40 13.53 -23.16 -3.47
CA PHE A 40 13.75 -23.87 -2.20
C PHE A 40 12.52 -24.60 -1.68
N LEU A 41 11.29 -24.20 -2.07
CA LEU A 41 10.10 -24.86 -1.53
C LEU A 41 9.81 -26.20 -2.24
N ARG A 42 10.42 -26.47 -3.41
CA ARG A 42 10.26 -27.72 -4.17
C ARG A 42 10.54 -28.99 -3.35
N PRO A 43 11.74 -29.19 -2.77
CA PRO A 43 12.04 -30.42 -2.02
C PRO A 43 11.18 -30.55 -0.76
N GLY A 44 10.88 -29.42 -0.10
CA GLY A 44 10.01 -29.40 1.08
C GLY A 44 8.57 -29.83 0.76
N PHE A 45 8.05 -29.42 -0.40
CA PHE A 45 6.73 -29.82 -0.88
C PHE A 45 6.66 -31.29 -1.26
N ALA A 46 7.72 -31.84 -1.87
CA ALA A 46 7.79 -33.26 -2.20
C ALA A 46 7.68 -34.16 -0.95
N GLY A 47 8.27 -33.75 0.17
CA GLY A 47 8.11 -34.41 1.45
C GLY A 47 6.69 -34.28 2.04
N PHE A 48 6.07 -33.10 1.89
CA PHE A 48 4.71 -32.84 2.37
C PHE A 48 3.62 -33.58 1.57
N ALA A 49 3.82 -33.73 0.25
CA ALA A 49 2.91 -34.45 -0.65
C ALA A 49 2.99 -35.99 -0.55
N GLY A 50 3.72 -36.51 0.44
CA GLY A 50 3.78 -37.96 0.71
C GLY A 50 4.59 -38.78 -0.30
N GLY A 51 5.38 -38.13 -1.16
CA GLY A 51 6.33 -38.81 -2.07
C GLY A 51 5.72 -39.59 -3.24
N GLY A 52 4.41 -39.51 -3.47
CA GLY A 52 3.71 -40.24 -4.55
C GLY A 52 3.30 -39.40 -5.76
N GLU A 53 3.26 -38.07 -5.63
CA GLU A 53 2.80 -37.19 -6.71
C GLU A 53 3.90 -36.91 -7.74
N PRO A 54 3.56 -36.84 -9.04
CA PRO A 54 4.51 -36.48 -10.08
C PRO A 54 5.18 -35.13 -9.80
N GLU A 55 6.48 -35.04 -10.07
CA GLU A 55 7.23 -33.80 -9.86
C GLU A 55 6.66 -32.61 -10.64
N ALA A 56 6.09 -32.87 -11.81
CA ALA A 56 5.39 -31.87 -12.62
C ALA A 56 4.13 -31.32 -11.92
N TRP A 57 3.37 -32.16 -11.22
CA TRP A 57 2.20 -31.74 -10.44
C TRP A 57 2.62 -30.80 -9.31
N ILE A 58 3.66 -31.19 -8.57
CA ILE A 58 4.21 -30.40 -7.46
C ILE A 58 4.71 -29.04 -7.96
N MET A 59 5.39 -29.01 -9.11
CA MET A 59 5.87 -27.78 -9.76
C MET A 59 4.74 -26.83 -10.14
N ASN A 60 3.69 -27.36 -10.78
CA ASN A 60 2.56 -26.56 -11.24
C ASN A 60 1.73 -26.03 -10.08
N TYR A 61 1.49 -26.89 -9.08
CA TYR A 61 0.78 -26.52 -7.86
C TYR A 61 1.52 -25.42 -7.10
N LEU A 62 2.82 -25.60 -6.86
CA LEU A 62 3.66 -24.63 -6.16
C LEU A 62 3.80 -23.33 -6.96
N GLY A 63 4.01 -23.43 -8.27
CA GLY A 63 4.15 -22.29 -9.16
C GLY A 63 2.91 -21.39 -9.13
N ALA A 64 1.71 -21.98 -9.23
CA ALA A 64 0.46 -21.24 -9.10
C ALA A 64 0.34 -20.54 -7.74
N GLY A 65 0.71 -21.23 -6.65
CA GLY A 65 0.70 -20.66 -5.30
C GLY A 65 1.64 -19.47 -5.13
N ILE A 66 2.86 -19.55 -5.68
CA ILE A 66 3.84 -18.46 -5.63
C ILE A 66 3.38 -17.28 -6.48
N ILE A 67 2.79 -17.51 -7.65
CA ILE A 67 2.22 -16.44 -8.47
C ILE A 67 1.12 -15.71 -7.68
N CYS A 68 0.22 -16.44 -7.01
CA CYS A 68 -0.80 -15.85 -6.15
C CYS A 68 -0.17 -14.99 -5.03
N MET A 69 0.86 -15.52 -4.38
CA MET A 69 1.61 -14.80 -3.34
C MET A 69 2.19 -13.49 -3.87
N VAL A 70 2.80 -13.51 -5.05
CA VAL A 70 3.35 -12.31 -5.71
C VAL A 70 2.24 -11.30 -5.98
N ILE A 71 1.09 -11.73 -6.52
CA ILE A 71 -0.04 -10.84 -6.82
C ILE A 71 -0.57 -10.17 -5.54
N ILE A 72 -0.76 -10.94 -4.47
CA ILE A 72 -1.23 -10.44 -3.18
C ILE A 72 -0.25 -9.40 -2.63
N MET A 73 1.02 -9.78 -2.46
CA MET A 73 2.02 -8.92 -1.84
C MET A 73 2.31 -7.66 -2.66
N SER A 74 2.47 -7.82 -3.98
CA SER A 74 2.77 -6.69 -4.86
C SER A 74 1.53 -5.83 -5.13
N GLY A 75 0.33 -6.40 -5.26
CA GLY A 75 -0.90 -5.65 -5.47
C GLY A 75 -1.18 -4.67 -4.35
N ILE A 76 -1.12 -5.12 -3.08
CA ILE A 76 -1.35 -4.25 -1.91
C ILE A 76 -0.22 -3.21 -1.79
N MET A 77 1.04 -3.63 -1.85
CA MET A 77 2.17 -2.74 -1.57
C MET A 77 2.45 -1.75 -2.72
N MET A 78 2.41 -2.18 -3.98
CA MET A 78 2.79 -1.35 -5.12
C MET A 78 1.77 -0.25 -5.44
N SER A 79 0.50 -0.43 -5.08
CA SER A 79 -0.55 0.57 -5.23
C SER A 79 -0.61 1.55 -4.05
N GLY A 80 -0.40 1.06 -2.81
CA GLY A 80 -0.46 1.87 -1.60
C GLY A 80 0.77 2.74 -1.38
N MET A 81 1.97 2.26 -1.74
CA MET A 81 3.24 2.98 -1.49
C MET A 81 3.30 4.38 -2.14
N PRO A 82 2.98 4.56 -3.44
CA PRO A 82 2.95 5.88 -4.05
C PRO A 82 2.05 6.88 -3.31
N VAL A 83 0.89 6.42 -2.82
CA VAL A 83 -0.05 7.25 -2.04
C VAL A 83 0.56 7.66 -0.71
N LEU A 84 1.23 6.74 0.00
CA LEU A 84 1.88 7.03 1.27
C LEU A 84 3.04 8.02 1.10
N PHE A 85 3.84 7.87 0.04
CA PHE A 85 4.89 8.84 -0.28
C PHE A 85 4.33 10.21 -0.65
N ASP A 86 3.27 10.25 -1.47
CA ASP A 86 2.62 11.51 -1.84
C ASP A 86 2.00 12.19 -0.60
N LYS A 87 1.52 11.44 0.39
CA LYS A 87 1.12 11.97 1.70
C LYS A 87 2.29 12.54 2.51
N MET A 88 3.41 11.83 2.59
CA MET A 88 4.60 12.27 3.34
C MET A 88 5.22 13.55 2.79
N LEU A 89 5.24 13.68 1.46
CA LEU A 89 5.84 14.81 0.76
C LEU A 89 4.90 16.04 0.70
N GLY A 90 3.71 15.98 1.29
CA GLY A 90 2.76 17.10 1.26
C GLY A 90 2.16 17.36 -0.12
N PHE A 91 2.23 16.39 -1.07
CA PHE A 91 1.65 16.56 -2.42
C PHE A 91 0.13 16.77 -2.39
N GLN A 92 -0.53 16.60 -1.23
CA GLN A 92 -1.94 16.95 -1.02
C GLN A 92 -2.23 18.40 -1.40
N ASP A 93 -1.30 19.32 -1.14
CA ASP A 93 -1.44 20.74 -1.49
C ASP A 93 -1.25 20.98 -3.00
N ILE A 94 -0.41 20.16 -3.66
CA ILE A 94 -0.18 20.23 -5.11
C ILE A 94 -1.39 19.66 -5.88
N TYR A 95 -2.04 18.60 -5.36
CA TYR A 95 -3.28 18.07 -5.94
C TYR A 95 -4.50 18.99 -5.74
N ALA A 96 -4.46 19.89 -4.74
CA ALA A 96 -5.50 20.88 -4.54
C ALA A 96 -5.47 21.99 -5.61
N VAL A 97 -4.29 22.26 -6.20
CA VAL A 97 -4.11 23.27 -7.25
C VAL A 97 -4.08 22.66 -8.65
N ALA A 98 -3.78 21.36 -8.78
CA ALA A 98 -3.84 20.66 -10.06
C ALA A 98 -5.30 20.39 -10.48
N PRO A 99 -5.69 20.63 -11.75
CA PRO A 99 -7.05 20.39 -12.26
C PRO A 99 -7.38 18.89 -12.48
N VAL A 100 -6.85 17.99 -11.63
CA VAL A 100 -7.03 16.54 -11.77
C VAL A 100 -8.09 16.06 -10.80
N LYS A 101 -9.20 15.52 -11.35
CA LYS A 101 -10.27 14.91 -10.54
C LYS A 101 -9.71 13.75 -9.72
N ARG A 102 -10.04 13.68 -8.43
CA ARG A 102 -9.58 12.64 -7.47
C ARG A 102 -9.78 11.20 -7.96
N ARG A 103 -10.82 10.96 -8.76
CA ARG A 103 -11.13 9.65 -9.36
C ARG A 103 -10.01 9.16 -10.28
N ASN A 104 -9.40 10.09 -11.01
CA ASN A 104 -8.32 9.79 -11.95
C ASN A 104 -7.03 9.42 -11.20
N LEU A 105 -6.83 9.97 -9.99
CA LEU A 105 -5.73 9.58 -9.10
C LEU A 105 -5.88 8.12 -8.65
N VAL A 106 -7.06 7.76 -8.13
CA VAL A 106 -7.36 6.39 -7.68
C VAL A 106 -7.13 5.39 -8.82
N LEU A 107 -7.69 5.66 -10.00
CA LEU A 107 -7.52 4.79 -11.16
C LEU A 107 -6.05 4.69 -11.62
N GLY A 108 -5.33 5.81 -11.61
CA GLY A 108 -3.90 5.82 -11.95
C GLY A 108 -3.07 4.96 -11.00
N PHE A 109 -3.32 5.04 -9.69
CA PHE A 109 -2.61 4.22 -8.71
C PHE A 109 -3.00 2.73 -8.80
N LEU A 110 -4.28 2.42 -9.05
CA LEU A 110 -4.75 1.04 -9.24
C LEU A 110 -4.09 0.41 -10.47
N ILE A 111 -4.17 1.06 -11.63
CA ILE A 111 -3.59 0.56 -12.88
C ILE A 111 -2.06 0.48 -12.76
N GLY A 112 -1.42 1.49 -12.18
CA GLY A 112 0.03 1.48 -11.94
C GLY A 112 0.46 0.34 -11.01
N GLY A 113 -0.29 0.10 -9.93
CA GLY A 113 -0.09 -1.04 -9.03
C GLY A 113 -0.27 -2.38 -9.73
N ALA A 114 -1.33 -2.53 -10.52
CA ALA A 114 -1.63 -3.74 -11.27
C ALA A 114 -0.57 -4.05 -12.33
N LEU A 115 -0.07 -3.03 -13.04
CA LEU A 115 0.98 -3.21 -14.04
C LEU A 115 2.33 -3.61 -13.40
N LYS A 116 2.66 -3.05 -12.23
CA LYS A 116 3.84 -3.49 -11.43
C LYS A 116 3.72 -4.94 -10.99
N SER A 117 2.55 -5.34 -10.48
CA SER A 117 2.27 -6.73 -10.09
C SER A 117 2.34 -7.67 -11.28
N LEU A 118 1.81 -7.26 -12.43
CA LEU A 118 1.87 -8.04 -13.66
C LEU A 118 3.32 -8.25 -14.11
N PHE A 119 4.16 -7.21 -14.04
CA PHE A 119 5.59 -7.32 -14.33
C PHE A 119 6.31 -8.26 -13.35
N MET A 120 6.06 -8.16 -12.04
CA MET A 120 6.68 -9.06 -11.06
C MET A 120 6.25 -10.52 -11.29
N SER A 121 4.95 -10.74 -11.50
CA SER A 121 4.38 -12.07 -11.73
C SER A 121 4.90 -12.69 -13.02
N SER A 122 5.04 -11.90 -14.09
CA SER A 122 5.58 -12.40 -15.36
C SER A 122 7.05 -12.82 -15.23
N VAL A 123 7.87 -12.06 -14.48
CA VAL A 123 9.26 -12.45 -14.20
C VAL A 123 9.31 -13.76 -13.41
N VAL A 124 8.45 -13.93 -12.41
CA VAL A 124 8.37 -15.17 -11.63
C VAL A 124 7.89 -16.35 -12.48
N ILE A 125 6.93 -16.14 -13.39
CA ILE A 125 6.53 -17.18 -14.37
C ILE A 125 7.72 -17.59 -15.24
N VAL A 126 8.49 -16.64 -15.74
CA VAL A 126 9.70 -16.93 -16.56
C VAL A 126 10.74 -17.73 -15.77
N ILE A 127 10.98 -17.38 -14.51
CA ILE A 127 11.85 -18.16 -13.61
C ILE A 127 11.28 -19.57 -13.41
N GLY A 128 9.96 -19.69 -13.27
CA GLY A 128 9.28 -20.98 -13.19
C GLY A 128 9.51 -21.85 -14.40
N LEU A 129 9.27 -21.31 -15.60
CA LEU A 129 9.49 -22.02 -16.85
C LEU A 129 10.95 -22.51 -16.97
N ALA A 130 11.92 -21.73 -16.50
CA ALA A 130 13.32 -22.13 -16.48
C ALA A 130 13.67 -23.20 -15.43
N THR A 131 12.87 -23.35 -14.38
CA THR A 131 13.16 -24.22 -13.22
C THR A 131 12.32 -25.50 -13.18
N GLY A 132 11.41 -25.70 -14.15
CA GLY A 132 10.61 -26.91 -14.31
C GLY A 132 9.10 -26.71 -14.12
N LEU A 133 8.57 -25.51 -14.33
CA LEU A 133 7.13 -25.29 -14.50
C LEU A 133 6.69 -25.88 -15.85
N TYR A 134 5.63 -26.68 -15.87
CA TYR A 134 5.14 -27.36 -17.06
C TYR A 134 3.74 -26.82 -17.44
N PRO A 135 3.65 -25.77 -18.27
CA PRO A 135 2.37 -25.24 -18.69
C PRO A 135 1.55 -26.30 -19.41
N ASN A 136 0.28 -26.40 -19.07
CA ASN A 136 -0.62 -27.27 -19.80
C ASN A 136 -0.68 -26.85 -21.28
N MET A 137 -0.53 -27.84 -22.16
CA MET A 137 -0.53 -27.66 -23.60
C MET A 137 -1.94 -27.71 -24.21
N TRP A 138 -2.97 -27.99 -23.41
CA TRP A 138 -4.38 -28.09 -23.81
C TRP A 138 -4.63 -29.01 -25.02
N GLY A 139 -3.78 -30.03 -25.20
CA GLY A 139 -3.81 -30.90 -26.39
C GLY A 139 -3.39 -30.23 -27.71
N LEU A 140 -2.97 -28.96 -27.67
CA LEU A 140 -2.57 -28.14 -28.82
C LEU A 140 -1.04 -27.94 -28.92
N GLY A 141 -0.27 -28.68 -28.12
CA GLY A 141 1.19 -28.54 -28.03
C GLY A 141 1.61 -27.14 -27.55
N TRP A 142 2.70 -26.63 -28.10
CA TRP A 142 3.26 -25.31 -27.73
C TRP A 142 2.28 -24.15 -27.99
N VAL A 143 1.37 -24.30 -28.96
CA VAL A 143 0.34 -23.30 -29.26
C VAL A 143 -0.65 -23.17 -28.10
N GLY A 144 -0.99 -24.27 -27.44
CA GLY A 144 -1.86 -24.24 -26.25
C GLY A 144 -1.18 -23.55 -25.06
N SER A 145 0.12 -23.74 -24.87
CA SER A 145 0.88 -23.01 -23.84
C SER A 145 0.91 -21.50 -24.10
N LEU A 146 0.99 -21.07 -25.36
CA LEU A 146 0.87 -19.67 -25.73
C LEU A 146 -0.54 -19.13 -25.52
N LEU A 147 -1.56 -19.94 -25.82
CA LEU A 147 -2.96 -19.56 -25.62
C LEU A 147 -3.26 -19.29 -24.14
N SER A 148 -2.64 -20.04 -23.22
CA SER A 148 -2.76 -19.84 -21.77
C SER A 148 -2.22 -18.49 -21.27
N ILE A 149 -1.36 -17.80 -22.03
CA ILE A 149 -0.77 -16.51 -21.61
C ILE A 149 -1.84 -15.44 -21.46
N ILE A 150 -2.81 -15.39 -22.38
CA ILE A 150 -3.88 -14.38 -22.39
C ILE A 150 -4.73 -14.45 -21.11
N PRO A 151 -5.37 -15.58 -20.79
CA PRO A 151 -6.18 -15.70 -19.57
C PRO A 151 -5.34 -15.61 -18.29
N LEU A 152 -4.10 -16.10 -18.27
CA LEU A 152 -3.20 -15.88 -17.13
C LEU A 152 -2.93 -14.39 -16.90
N THR A 153 -2.59 -13.65 -17.96
CA THR A 153 -2.35 -12.20 -17.89
C THR A 153 -3.59 -11.47 -17.39
N PHE A 154 -4.77 -11.86 -17.87
CA PHE A 154 -6.04 -11.28 -17.44
C PHE A 154 -6.31 -11.56 -15.96
N THR A 155 -6.13 -12.81 -15.51
CA THR A 155 -6.28 -13.22 -14.12
C THR A 155 -5.33 -12.45 -13.20
N ILE A 156 -4.06 -12.38 -13.57
CA ILE A 156 -3.02 -11.64 -12.81
C ILE A 156 -3.40 -10.16 -12.72
N PHE A 157 -3.81 -9.55 -13.82
CA PHE A 157 -4.16 -8.14 -13.85
C PHE A 157 -5.38 -7.81 -12.99
N PHE A 158 -6.46 -8.61 -13.11
CA PHE A 158 -7.67 -8.43 -12.29
C PHE A 158 -7.41 -8.70 -10.82
N GLY A 159 -6.71 -9.81 -10.50
CA GLY A 159 -6.27 -10.10 -9.14
C GLY A 159 -5.47 -8.94 -8.55
N ALA A 160 -4.51 -8.40 -9.31
CA ALA A 160 -3.70 -7.28 -8.86
C ALA A 160 -4.54 -6.00 -8.61
N ILE A 161 -5.58 -5.73 -9.39
CA ILE A 161 -6.51 -4.62 -9.13
C ILE A 161 -7.26 -4.81 -7.82
N ILE A 162 -7.72 -6.04 -7.53
CA ILE A 162 -8.45 -6.36 -6.29
C ILE A 162 -7.57 -6.07 -5.07
N TYR A 163 -6.34 -6.58 -5.05
CA TYR A 163 -5.40 -6.31 -3.96
C TYR A 163 -4.92 -4.86 -3.95
N ALA A 164 -4.85 -4.21 -5.11
CA ALA A 164 -4.56 -2.79 -5.16
C ALA A 164 -5.64 -1.93 -4.49
N CYS A 165 -6.91 -2.34 -4.56
CA CYS A 165 -7.99 -1.68 -3.81
C CYS A 165 -7.76 -1.78 -2.30
N ILE A 166 -7.34 -2.96 -1.81
CA ILE A 166 -7.00 -3.16 -0.39
C ILE A 166 -5.81 -2.27 0.00
N GLY A 167 -4.76 -2.23 -0.82
CA GLY A 167 -3.59 -1.37 -0.63
C GLY A 167 -3.94 0.12 -0.53
N LEU A 168 -4.84 0.59 -1.38
CA LEU A 168 -5.33 1.96 -1.33
C LEU A 168 -6.18 2.25 -0.09
N ILE A 169 -7.03 1.31 0.35
CA ILE A 169 -7.83 1.46 1.58
C ILE A 169 -6.91 1.61 2.81
N ILE A 170 -5.87 0.78 2.90
CA ILE A 170 -4.87 0.87 3.96
C ILE A 170 -4.15 2.21 3.87
N ALA A 171 -3.58 2.53 2.71
CA ALA A 171 -2.84 3.76 2.48
C ALA A 171 -3.68 5.03 2.75
N ALA A 172 -4.99 4.98 2.51
CA ALA A 172 -5.90 6.08 2.79
C ALA A 172 -6.06 6.36 4.30
N ARG A 173 -6.00 5.33 5.16
CA ARG A 173 -6.29 5.44 6.60
C ARG A 173 -5.09 5.39 7.53
N THR A 174 -3.91 5.06 7.02
CA THR A 174 -2.72 4.86 7.85
C THR A 174 -1.53 5.67 7.38
N ASP A 175 -0.59 5.91 8.30
CA ASP A 175 0.75 6.41 7.98
C ASP A 175 1.63 5.28 7.45
N MET A 176 2.79 5.62 6.89
CA MET A 176 3.67 4.65 6.21
C MET A 176 4.05 3.45 7.11
N THR A 177 4.48 3.69 8.36
CA THR A 177 4.86 2.61 9.29
C THR A 177 3.71 1.64 9.55
N ASN A 178 2.52 2.19 9.83
CA ASN A 178 1.33 1.38 10.08
C ASN A 178 0.87 0.66 8.81
N ALA A 179 0.98 1.28 7.64
CA ALA A 179 0.64 0.65 6.37
C ALA A 179 1.49 -0.60 6.10
N PHE A 180 2.79 -0.55 6.40
CA PHE A 180 3.66 -1.73 6.31
C PHE A 180 3.24 -2.84 7.27
N LEU A 181 2.88 -2.50 8.52
CA LEU A 181 2.40 -3.48 9.49
C LEU A 181 1.10 -4.14 9.01
N TRP A 182 0.11 -3.35 8.58
CA TRP A 182 -1.14 -3.85 8.04
C TRP A 182 -0.97 -4.70 6.79
N ASN A 183 -0.06 -4.30 5.88
CA ASN A 183 0.26 -5.10 4.70
C ASN A 183 0.76 -6.50 5.09
N ASN A 184 1.71 -6.60 6.03
CA ASN A 184 2.22 -7.90 6.47
C ASN A 184 1.15 -8.72 7.20
N LEU A 185 0.37 -8.09 8.08
CA LEU A 185 -0.68 -8.74 8.85
C LEU A 185 -1.81 -9.29 7.96
N ILE A 186 -2.12 -8.62 6.85
CA ILE A 186 -3.17 -9.03 5.91
C ILE A 186 -2.66 -10.09 4.92
N ASN A 187 -1.44 -9.93 4.41
CA ASN A 187 -0.88 -10.85 3.41
C ASN A 187 -0.75 -12.28 3.95
N MET A 188 -0.24 -12.45 5.18
CA MET A 188 0.02 -13.79 5.72
C MET A 188 -1.26 -14.65 5.83
N PRO A 189 -2.33 -14.21 6.53
CA PRO A 189 -3.58 -14.98 6.60
C PRO A 189 -4.22 -15.18 5.23
N LEU A 190 -4.19 -14.19 4.34
CA LEU A 190 -4.80 -14.32 3.01
C LEU A 190 -4.16 -15.42 2.18
N ILE A 191 -2.83 -15.55 2.22
CA ILE A 191 -2.10 -16.59 1.48
C ILE A 191 -2.46 -17.98 2.04
N PHE A 192 -2.44 -18.15 3.36
CA PHE A 192 -2.69 -19.45 3.98
C PHE A 192 -4.18 -19.84 3.93
N VAL A 193 -5.11 -18.89 4.02
CA VAL A 193 -6.56 -19.14 3.94
C VAL A 193 -7.06 -19.00 2.50
N SER A 194 -6.27 -19.41 1.51
CA SER A 194 -6.67 -19.34 0.09
C SER A 194 -6.70 -20.68 -0.63
N GLY A 195 -6.08 -21.71 -0.06
CA GLY A 195 -5.84 -22.95 -0.78
C GLY A 195 -4.74 -22.86 -1.85
N ALA A 196 -4.06 -21.71 -2.00
CA ALA A 196 -3.05 -21.49 -3.03
C ALA A 196 -1.73 -22.24 -2.75
N ILE A 197 -1.31 -22.28 -1.48
CA ILE A 197 -0.13 -23.04 -1.04
C ILE A 197 -0.56 -24.34 -0.37
N ILE A 198 -1.54 -24.33 0.53
CA ILE A 198 -1.96 -25.56 1.23
C ILE A 198 -3.15 -26.18 0.49
N PRO A 199 -3.14 -27.49 0.16
CA PRO A 199 -4.26 -28.13 -0.54
C PRO A 199 -5.56 -28.08 0.26
N ILE A 200 -6.68 -27.75 -0.42
CA ILE A 200 -7.97 -27.53 0.26
C ILE A 200 -8.53 -28.79 0.95
N HIS A 201 -8.14 -29.98 0.48
CA HIS A 201 -8.55 -31.24 1.09
C HIS A 201 -7.97 -31.47 2.49
N THR A 202 -6.91 -30.73 2.87
CA THR A 202 -6.32 -30.79 4.21
C THR A 202 -7.12 -30.01 5.26
N TYR A 203 -8.07 -29.16 4.83
CA TYR A 203 -8.90 -28.36 5.72
C TYR A 203 -10.20 -29.08 6.10
N GLY A 204 -10.59 -28.96 7.38
CA GLY A 204 -11.91 -29.40 7.85
C GLY A 204 -13.06 -28.63 7.20
N GLU A 205 -14.27 -29.19 7.21
CA GLU A 205 -15.44 -28.64 6.49
C GLU A 205 -15.78 -27.20 6.87
N THR A 206 -15.68 -26.85 8.15
CA THR A 206 -15.93 -25.47 8.62
C THR A 206 -14.92 -24.46 8.07
N ALA A 207 -13.66 -24.86 7.91
CA ALA A 207 -12.64 -23.99 7.37
C ALA A 207 -12.85 -23.75 5.86
N LYS A 208 -13.39 -24.72 5.12
CA LYS A 208 -13.66 -24.57 3.67
C LYS A 208 -14.57 -23.39 3.36
N TYR A 209 -15.59 -23.13 4.17
CA TYR A 209 -16.46 -21.95 4.01
C TYR A 209 -15.70 -20.62 4.12
N ALA A 210 -14.69 -20.54 5.00
CA ALA A 210 -13.86 -19.35 5.14
C ALA A 210 -12.95 -19.13 3.92
N LEU A 211 -12.47 -20.20 3.30
CA LEU A 211 -11.69 -20.12 2.05
C LEU A 211 -12.55 -19.61 0.89
N LEU A 212 -13.79 -20.06 0.77
CA LEU A 212 -14.70 -19.61 -0.31
C LEU A 212 -15.06 -18.12 -0.25
N CYS A 213 -14.88 -17.46 0.90
CA CYS A 213 -15.04 -16.01 1.02
C CYS A 213 -13.79 -15.24 0.55
N ASN A 214 -12.65 -15.91 0.40
CA ASN A 214 -11.39 -15.26 0.05
C ASN A 214 -11.28 -15.10 -1.48
N PRO A 215 -11.12 -13.87 -2.02
CA PRO A 215 -10.90 -13.67 -3.46
C PRO A 215 -9.66 -14.42 -3.97
N THR A 216 -8.68 -14.65 -3.09
CA THR A 216 -7.46 -15.40 -3.42
C THR A 216 -7.76 -16.84 -3.85
N THR A 217 -8.83 -17.46 -3.34
CA THR A 217 -9.16 -18.86 -3.65
C THR A 217 -9.59 -19.03 -5.09
N TYR A 218 -10.45 -18.14 -5.59
CA TYR A 218 -10.86 -18.11 -7.01
C TYR A 218 -9.72 -17.69 -7.93
N MET A 219 -8.85 -16.78 -7.48
CA MET A 219 -7.65 -16.41 -8.24
C MET A 219 -6.67 -17.59 -8.38
N ALA A 220 -6.46 -18.35 -7.30
CA ALA A 220 -5.63 -19.54 -7.31
C ALA A 220 -6.21 -20.65 -8.19
N ASP A 221 -7.53 -20.78 -8.22
CA ASP A 221 -8.22 -21.72 -9.11
C ASP A 221 -8.00 -21.36 -10.57
N ALA A 222 -8.31 -20.11 -10.93
CA ALA A 222 -8.10 -19.59 -12.28
C ALA A 222 -6.64 -19.73 -12.78
N ILE A 223 -5.65 -19.46 -11.92
CA ILE A 223 -4.23 -19.62 -12.30
C ILE A 223 -3.89 -21.10 -12.52
N ARG A 224 -4.42 -22.03 -11.71
CA ARG A 224 -4.15 -23.47 -11.85
C ARG A 224 -4.78 -24.06 -13.10
N VAL A 225 -5.99 -23.64 -13.45
CA VAL A 225 -6.66 -24.06 -14.69
C VAL A 225 -5.76 -23.77 -15.90
N TRP A 226 -5.18 -22.58 -15.99
CA TRP A 226 -4.39 -22.21 -17.16
C TRP A 226 -2.93 -22.65 -17.10
N LEU A 227 -2.39 -22.86 -15.90
CA LEU A 227 -1.01 -23.31 -15.71
C LEU A 227 -0.87 -24.83 -15.74
N GLY A 228 -1.62 -25.56 -14.89
CA GLY A 228 -1.57 -27.02 -14.79
C GLY A 228 -2.67 -27.74 -15.57
N GLY A 229 -3.75 -27.05 -15.94
CA GLY A 229 -4.98 -27.70 -16.46
C GLY A 229 -5.63 -28.59 -15.42
N GLU A 230 -5.51 -28.19 -14.16
CA GLU A 230 -6.04 -28.89 -13.02
C GLU A 230 -7.15 -28.07 -12.38
N ILE A 231 -8.06 -28.76 -11.71
CA ILE A 231 -9.06 -28.14 -10.86
C ILE A 231 -8.34 -27.55 -9.65
N GLY A 232 -8.49 -26.25 -9.42
CA GLY A 232 -7.90 -25.59 -8.30
C GLY A 232 -8.75 -25.66 -7.03
N PRO A 233 -8.41 -24.82 -6.02
CA PRO A 233 -8.92 -25.00 -4.68
C PRO A 233 -10.40 -24.60 -4.53
N ALA A 234 -10.95 -23.75 -5.39
CA ALA A 234 -12.37 -23.41 -5.32
C ALA A 234 -13.26 -24.54 -5.87
N GLY A 235 -12.72 -25.40 -6.74
CA GLY A 235 -13.41 -26.57 -7.24
C GLY A 235 -14.57 -26.24 -8.19
N THR A 236 -14.68 -24.99 -8.64
CA THR A 236 -15.86 -24.46 -9.33
C THR A 236 -16.18 -25.23 -10.61
N GLY A 237 -15.15 -25.64 -11.36
CA GLY A 237 -15.30 -26.48 -12.55
C GLY A 237 -15.90 -27.85 -12.26
N ASN A 238 -15.56 -28.48 -11.13
CA ASN A 238 -16.03 -29.82 -10.79
C ASN A 238 -17.42 -29.80 -10.15
N GLU A 239 -17.62 -28.90 -9.19
CA GLU A 239 -18.87 -28.82 -8.42
C GLU A 239 -20.06 -28.31 -9.25
N PHE A 240 -19.83 -27.34 -10.14
CA PHE A 240 -20.92 -26.69 -10.89
C PHE A 240 -21.02 -27.14 -12.35
N PHE A 241 -19.91 -27.56 -12.96
CA PHE A 241 -19.84 -27.82 -14.40
C PHE A 241 -19.30 -29.21 -14.77
N GLY A 242 -19.35 -30.16 -13.83
CA GLY A 242 -19.02 -31.57 -14.08
C GLY A 242 -17.58 -31.79 -14.60
N GLY A 243 -16.65 -30.94 -14.19
CA GLY A 243 -15.23 -31.00 -14.59
C GLY A 243 -14.85 -30.08 -15.75
N ASN A 244 -15.75 -29.23 -16.26
CA ASN A 244 -15.41 -28.28 -17.31
C ASN A 244 -14.56 -27.12 -16.76
N LEU A 245 -13.25 -27.19 -17.00
CA LEU A 245 -12.26 -26.21 -16.55
C LEU A 245 -12.51 -24.79 -17.07
N LEU A 246 -13.00 -24.63 -18.30
CA LEU A 246 -13.23 -23.31 -18.91
C LEU A 246 -14.45 -22.60 -18.30
N LEU A 247 -15.52 -23.35 -18.03
CA LEU A 247 -16.70 -22.81 -17.35
C LEU A 247 -16.42 -22.51 -15.87
N GLY A 248 -15.62 -23.36 -15.21
CA GLY A 248 -15.08 -23.09 -13.87
C GLY A 248 -14.30 -21.78 -13.84
N TYR A 249 -13.32 -21.61 -14.75
CA TYR A 249 -12.56 -20.37 -14.89
C TYR A 249 -13.45 -19.14 -15.14
N ALA A 250 -14.48 -19.25 -15.99
CA ALA A 250 -15.41 -18.15 -16.23
C ALA A 250 -16.18 -17.75 -14.97
N MET A 251 -16.59 -18.73 -14.16
CA MET A 251 -17.24 -18.50 -12.88
C MET A 251 -16.29 -17.87 -11.85
N ASP A 252 -15.06 -18.36 -11.75
CA ASP A 252 -14.03 -17.78 -10.87
C ASP A 252 -13.78 -16.31 -11.22
N MET A 253 -13.65 -16.00 -12.50
CA MET A 253 -13.46 -14.64 -12.98
C MET A 253 -14.70 -13.76 -12.73
N ALA A 254 -15.91 -14.30 -12.84
CA ALA A 254 -17.13 -13.57 -12.52
C ALA A 254 -17.22 -13.25 -11.02
N ILE A 255 -16.86 -14.19 -10.15
CA ILE A 255 -16.82 -14.00 -8.69
C ILE A 255 -15.74 -12.98 -8.33
N LEU A 256 -14.54 -13.10 -8.92
CA LEU A 256 -13.46 -12.12 -8.76
C LEU A 256 -13.88 -10.73 -9.21
N ALA A 257 -14.59 -10.60 -10.34
CA ALA A 257 -15.09 -9.33 -10.81
C ALA A 257 -16.14 -8.75 -9.85
N PHE A 258 -17.05 -9.57 -9.32
CA PHE A 258 -18.05 -9.14 -8.34
C PHE A 258 -17.40 -8.62 -7.05
N LEU A 259 -16.50 -9.41 -6.46
CA LEU A 259 -15.73 -9.01 -5.26
C LEU A 259 -14.86 -7.78 -5.54
N GLY A 260 -14.27 -7.70 -6.73
CA GLY A 260 -13.48 -6.58 -7.19
C GLY A 260 -14.28 -5.29 -7.29
N ILE A 261 -15.52 -5.33 -7.79
CA ILE A 261 -16.41 -4.16 -7.84
C ILE A 261 -16.73 -3.66 -6.44
N ILE A 262 -17.00 -4.57 -5.49
CA ILE A 262 -17.27 -4.22 -4.08
C ILE A 262 -16.05 -3.53 -3.47
N LEU A 263 -14.86 -4.13 -3.62
CA LEU A 263 -13.62 -3.57 -3.09
C LEU A 263 -13.23 -2.26 -3.76
N PHE A 264 -13.47 -2.13 -5.07
CA PHE A 264 -13.26 -0.89 -5.81
C PHE A 264 -14.18 0.22 -5.30
N TYR A 265 -15.48 -0.08 -5.09
CA TYR A 265 -16.43 0.86 -4.51
C TYR A 265 -16.00 1.31 -3.11
N LEU A 266 -15.56 0.38 -2.26
CA LEU A 266 -15.03 0.69 -0.94
C LEU A 266 -13.77 1.56 -1.01
N ALA A 267 -12.80 1.18 -1.84
CA ALA A 267 -11.57 1.95 -2.03
C ALA A 267 -11.88 3.37 -2.50
N PHE A 268 -12.79 3.51 -3.46
CA PHE A 268 -13.23 4.80 -3.97
C PHE A 268 -13.88 5.67 -2.90
N ARG A 269 -14.76 5.09 -2.07
CA ARG A 269 -15.44 5.79 -0.98
C ARG A 269 -14.47 6.22 0.13
N VAL A 270 -13.58 5.33 0.54
CA VAL A 270 -12.59 5.58 1.60
C VAL A 270 -11.56 6.62 1.16
N PHE A 271 -11.02 6.47 -0.04
CA PHE A 271 -10.05 7.41 -0.59
C PHE A 271 -10.67 8.79 -0.80
N GLY A 272 -11.91 8.84 -1.31
CA GLY A 272 -12.67 10.07 -1.49
C GLY A 272 -12.87 10.87 -0.19
N GLY A 273 -13.13 10.19 0.93
CA GLY A 273 -13.28 10.81 2.26
C GLY A 273 -11.95 11.27 2.88
N SER A 274 -10.88 10.48 2.74
CA SER A 274 -9.58 10.77 3.40
C SER A 274 -8.92 12.09 2.99
N LEU A 275 -9.13 12.55 1.76
CA LEU A 275 -8.59 13.81 1.26
C LEU A 275 -9.43 15.03 1.68
N GLN A 276 -10.70 14.83 2.05
CA GLN A 276 -11.55 15.89 2.58
C GLN A 276 -11.18 16.24 4.03
N GLU A 277 -10.74 15.24 4.79
CA GLU A 277 -10.11 15.43 6.10
C GLU A 277 -8.71 16.03 6.00
N SER A 278 -7.96 15.80 4.92
CA SER A 278 -6.59 16.32 4.81
C SER A 278 -6.55 17.80 4.38
N SER A 279 -7.38 18.20 3.41
CA SER A 279 -7.44 19.60 2.92
C SER A 279 -7.98 20.60 3.95
N GLY A 280 -8.72 20.13 4.96
CA GLY A 280 -9.21 20.96 6.07
C GLY A 280 -8.68 20.57 7.46
N GLY A 281 -8.08 19.40 7.60
CA GLY A 281 -7.88 18.76 8.90
C GLY A 281 -6.50 18.20 9.16
N PHE A 282 -5.57 18.06 8.20
CA PHE A 282 -4.18 17.71 8.52
C PHE A 282 -3.38 18.95 8.94
N ALA A 283 -3.52 20.07 8.21
CA ALA A 283 -3.09 21.38 8.67
C ALA A 283 -3.79 21.73 10.00
N GLY A 284 -5.09 21.44 10.12
CA GLY A 284 -5.85 21.57 11.36
C GLY A 284 -5.36 20.66 12.49
N MET A 285 -4.97 19.41 12.23
CA MET A 285 -4.46 18.47 13.25
C MET A 285 -3.05 18.83 13.68
N ILE A 286 -2.17 19.23 12.77
CA ILE A 286 -0.84 19.74 13.11
C ILE A 286 -0.98 21.04 13.90
N HIS A 287 -1.83 21.98 13.47
CA HIS A 287 -2.12 23.18 14.24
C HIS A 287 -2.76 22.87 15.60
N LYS A 288 -3.66 21.90 15.72
CA LYS A 288 -4.39 21.60 16.97
C LYS A 288 -3.56 20.75 17.93
N LYS A 289 -2.74 19.81 17.44
CA LYS A 289 -1.74 19.07 18.25
C LYS A 289 -0.59 19.98 18.66
N SER A 290 -0.06 20.83 17.76
CA SER A 290 0.97 21.81 18.11
C SER A 290 0.43 22.89 19.05
N ALA A 291 -0.79 23.41 18.84
CA ALA A 291 -1.42 24.36 19.76
C ALA A 291 -1.65 23.76 21.15
N LYS A 292 -2.15 22.53 21.25
CA LYS A 292 -2.29 21.84 22.56
C LYS A 292 -0.94 21.56 23.22
N ALA A 293 0.10 21.24 22.45
CA ALA A 293 1.45 21.06 22.97
C ALA A 293 2.05 22.39 23.47
N ARG A 294 1.87 23.48 22.72
CA ARG A 294 2.28 24.85 23.09
C ARG A 294 1.53 25.34 24.33
N GLU A 295 0.23 25.12 24.40
CA GLU A 295 -0.61 25.47 25.55
C GLU A 295 -0.17 24.72 26.82
N LYS A 296 0.19 23.44 26.70
CA LYS A 296 0.76 22.65 27.81
C LYS A 296 2.14 23.16 28.23
N MET A 297 2.96 23.61 27.28
CA MET A 297 4.31 24.15 27.53
C MET A 297 4.25 25.51 28.25
N PHE A 298 3.28 26.36 27.91
CA PHE A 298 3.11 27.71 28.47
C PHE A 298 2.11 27.79 29.64
N LYS A 299 1.69 26.65 30.18
CA LYS A 299 0.67 26.57 31.24
C LYS A 299 1.08 27.27 32.55
N ASP A 300 2.37 27.35 32.82
CA ASP A 300 2.91 27.92 34.06
C ASP A 300 3.21 29.43 33.96
N LEU A 301 3.03 30.05 32.78
CA LEU A 301 3.21 31.48 32.55
C LEU A 301 1.96 32.28 32.93
N GLU A 302 2.18 33.55 33.30
CA GLU A 302 1.10 34.53 33.48
C GLU A 302 0.24 34.66 32.21
N PRO A 303 -1.07 35.00 32.34
CA PRO A 303 -1.99 35.04 31.19
C PRO A 303 -1.53 35.96 30.05
N ALA A 304 -0.93 37.11 30.38
CA ALA A 304 -0.42 38.07 29.40
C ALA A 304 0.81 37.54 28.64
N ASP A 305 1.75 36.93 29.36
CA ASP A 305 2.97 36.33 28.78
C ASP A 305 2.62 35.10 27.92
N ARG A 306 1.63 34.31 28.34
CA ARG A 306 1.12 33.16 27.56
C ARG A 306 0.53 33.60 26.23
N ASP A 307 -0.25 34.67 26.21
CA ASP A 307 -0.91 35.14 24.99
C ASP A 307 0.12 35.65 23.97
N ILE A 308 1.14 36.38 24.42
CA ILE A 308 2.26 36.83 23.59
C ILE A 308 3.06 35.64 23.04
N MET A 309 3.40 34.66 23.89
CA MET A 309 4.11 33.45 23.45
C MET A 309 3.30 32.66 22.44
N MET A 310 1.99 32.50 22.64
CA MET A 310 1.09 31.82 21.70
C MET A 310 0.97 32.59 20.37
N LYS A 311 0.87 33.92 20.42
CA LYS A 311 0.77 34.79 19.25
C LYS A 311 2.01 34.69 18.36
N VAL A 312 3.21 34.67 18.96
CA VAL A 312 4.49 34.54 18.24
C VAL A 312 4.71 33.11 17.73
N THR A 313 4.49 32.10 18.56
CA THR A 313 4.69 30.68 18.20
C THR A 313 3.63 30.11 17.25
N ASN A 314 2.52 30.82 17.04
CA ASN A 314 1.56 30.49 15.99
C ASN A 314 2.03 30.95 14.60
N LYS A 315 2.91 31.95 14.52
CA LYS A 315 3.45 32.47 13.25
C LYS A 315 4.77 31.82 12.84
N ILE A 316 5.43 31.10 13.76
CA ILE A 316 6.77 30.56 13.57
C ILE A 316 6.79 29.07 13.93
N ASP A 317 7.37 28.26 13.04
CA ASP A 317 7.55 26.81 13.25
C ASP A 317 8.53 26.51 14.40
N MET A 318 8.34 25.39 15.11
CA MET A 318 9.10 24.99 16.30
C MET A 318 10.61 24.85 16.06
N MET A 319 11.04 24.48 14.84
CA MET A 319 12.47 24.45 14.50
C MET A 319 13.10 25.85 14.45
N LYS A 320 12.44 26.81 13.80
CA LYS A 320 12.90 28.21 13.76
C LYS A 320 12.82 28.85 15.13
N MET A 321 11.79 28.51 15.90
CA MET A 321 11.64 28.93 17.29
C MET A 321 12.80 28.44 18.18
N GLY A 322 13.24 27.18 18.02
CA GLY A 322 14.41 26.65 18.73
C GLY A 322 15.70 27.42 18.39
N GLN A 323 15.88 27.80 17.13
CA GLN A 323 17.01 28.63 16.69
C GLN A 323 16.96 30.05 17.27
N ILE A 324 15.77 30.68 17.27
CA ILE A 324 15.57 32.02 17.84
C ILE A 324 15.87 32.02 19.35
N MET A 325 15.40 31.00 20.07
CA MET A 325 15.69 30.86 21.51
C MET A 325 17.16 30.54 21.78
N GLY A 326 17.81 29.74 20.92
CA GLY A 326 19.25 29.47 21.01
C GLY A 326 20.09 30.73 20.80
N LEU A 327 19.80 31.50 19.74
CA LEU A 327 20.47 32.78 19.45
C LEU A 327 20.27 33.80 20.58
N ALA A 328 19.08 33.83 21.19
CA ALA A 328 18.80 34.69 22.33
C ALA A 328 19.58 34.28 23.60
N GLY A 329 19.76 32.97 23.81
CA GLY A 329 20.58 32.42 24.90
C GLY A 329 22.07 32.68 24.73
N ASP A 330 22.56 32.69 23.49
CA ASP A 330 23.95 32.98 23.13
C ASP A 330 24.28 34.48 23.07
N GLY A 331 23.36 35.34 23.50
CA GLY A 331 23.54 36.80 23.53
C GLY A 331 23.39 37.52 22.18
N LYS A 332 22.98 36.81 21.12
CA LYS A 332 22.78 37.35 19.76
C LYS A 332 21.34 37.82 19.54
N GLN A 333 20.88 38.75 20.38
CA GLN A 333 19.49 39.22 20.34
C GLN A 333 19.12 39.94 19.03
N ASP A 334 20.07 40.59 18.36
CA ASP A 334 19.83 41.30 17.10
C ASP A 334 19.50 40.36 15.93
N GLU A 335 20.15 39.20 15.86
CA GLU A 335 19.87 38.17 14.85
C GLU A 335 18.51 37.52 15.11
N ALA A 336 18.19 37.24 16.38
CA ALA A 336 16.89 36.72 16.79
C ALA A 336 15.74 37.70 16.50
N MET A 337 15.95 39.01 16.75
CA MET A 337 14.98 40.07 16.40
C MET A 337 14.76 40.16 14.90
N LYS A 338 15.81 40.05 14.08
CA LYS A 338 15.70 40.07 12.62
C LYS A 338 14.83 38.91 12.11
N MET A 339 15.03 37.70 12.62
CA MET A 339 14.22 36.53 12.25
C MET A 339 12.75 36.67 12.66
N LEU A 340 12.46 37.34 13.79
CA LEU A 340 11.10 37.62 14.23
C LEU A 340 10.41 38.72 13.39
N LYS A 341 11.17 39.74 12.96
CA LYS A 341 10.68 40.79 12.03
C LYS A 341 10.38 40.21 10.66
N ASP A 342 11.24 39.34 10.15
CA ASP A 342 11.04 38.64 8.87
C ASP A 342 9.79 37.73 8.90
N ALA A 343 9.33 37.35 10.10
CA ALA A 343 8.09 36.60 10.32
C ALA A 343 6.84 37.49 10.52
N GLY A 344 6.95 38.81 10.38
CA GLY A 344 5.82 39.75 10.46
C GLY A 344 5.25 39.95 11.86
N ILE A 345 6.14 40.00 12.87
CA ILE A 345 5.82 40.29 14.27
C ILE A 345 6.17 41.75 14.57
N SER A 346 5.31 42.46 15.33
CA SER A 346 5.56 43.86 15.69
C SER A 346 6.69 44.00 16.71
N ASP A 347 7.36 45.16 16.72
CA ASP A 347 8.44 45.45 17.67
C ASP A 347 8.01 45.34 19.14
N GLU A 348 6.75 45.62 19.46
CA GLU A 348 6.18 45.46 20.80
C GLU A 348 6.01 43.99 21.18
N ASP A 349 5.46 43.17 20.28
CA ASP A 349 5.27 41.73 20.50
C ASP A 349 6.63 41.01 20.63
N ILE A 350 7.66 41.45 19.90
CA ILE A 350 9.04 40.91 19.98
C ILE A 350 9.65 41.16 21.37
N LYS A 351 9.51 42.37 21.90
CA LYS A 351 10.01 42.71 23.25
C LYS A 351 9.27 41.91 24.33
N GLY A 352 7.95 41.81 24.21
CA GLY A 352 7.13 41.00 25.13
C GLY A 352 7.51 39.52 25.08
N PHE A 353 7.81 39.00 23.90
CA PHE A 353 8.22 37.62 23.70
C PHE A 353 9.56 37.27 24.38
N PHE A 354 10.59 38.11 24.24
CA PHE A 354 11.86 37.87 24.93
C PHE A 354 11.73 37.99 26.46
N ALA A 355 10.92 38.94 26.94
CA ALA A 355 10.64 39.09 28.38
C ALA A 355 9.90 37.86 28.94
N ALA A 356 8.88 37.36 28.23
CA ALA A 356 8.15 36.15 28.59
C ALA A 356 9.05 34.90 28.55
N GLY A 357 9.93 34.81 27.54
CA GLY A 357 10.91 33.72 27.41
C GLY A 357 11.92 33.67 28.56
N MET A 358 12.43 34.82 29.02
CA MET A 358 13.32 34.91 30.19
C MET A 358 12.62 34.43 31.47
N ARG A 359 11.38 34.87 31.72
CA ARG A 359 10.57 34.44 32.87
C ARG A 359 10.29 32.94 32.82
N MET A 360 10.05 32.39 31.63
CA MET A 360 9.88 30.96 31.43
C MET A 360 11.16 30.17 31.78
N MET A 361 12.33 30.65 31.37
CA MET A 361 13.61 30.03 31.73
C MET A 361 13.87 30.07 33.25
N GLU A 362 13.56 31.20 33.91
CA GLU A 362 13.66 31.29 35.38
C GLU A 362 12.74 30.29 36.09
N LEU A 363 11.51 30.12 35.59
CA LEU A 363 10.55 29.14 36.14
C LEU A 363 11.04 27.70 35.94
N MET A 364 11.63 27.38 34.78
CA MET A 364 12.20 26.05 34.53
C MET A 364 13.45 25.78 35.39
N MET A 365 14.32 26.77 35.58
CA MET A 365 15.48 26.70 36.48
C MET A 365 15.07 26.51 37.94
N LYS A 366 13.99 27.17 38.39
CA LYS A 366 13.42 26.95 39.73
C LYS A 366 12.82 25.55 39.91
N LYS A 367 12.20 24.99 38.86
CA LYS A 367 11.66 23.62 38.87
C LYS A 367 12.73 22.53 38.87
N GLN A 368 13.90 22.75 38.25
CA GLN A 368 15.01 21.80 38.29
C GLN A 368 15.78 21.78 39.63
N LYS A 369 15.62 22.82 40.47
CA LYS A 369 16.22 22.91 41.81
C LYS A 369 15.33 22.34 42.93
N LYS A 370 14.12 21.88 42.61
CA LYS A 370 13.22 21.13 43.51
C LYS A 370 13.18 19.69 43.03
#